data_AF-A0A5E6NBN2-F1
#
_entry.id   AF-A0A5E6NBN2-F1
#
_cell.length_a   1.000
_cell.length_b   1.000
_cell.length_c   1.000
_cell.angle_alpha   90.00
_cell.angle_beta   90.00
_cell.angle_gamma   90.00
#
_symmetry.space_group_name_H-M   'P 1'
#
loop_
_entity.id
_entity.type
_entity.pdbx_description
1 polymer ?
#
loop_
_entity_poly.entity_id
_entity_poly.type
_entity_poly.pdbx_seq_one_letter_code
_entity_poly.pdbx_strand_id
1 'polypeptide(L)'
;MPDAAILDECDVIFFATPHGVAMEGAGAFIEKGIKVIDLGADFRLNDKAEYQQWYELEHTQDDLLSSAIYGLCEINREQIKNATLVANPGCYPTVIQLALKPLIDNKLIDLSSIIADCKSGVSGAGRGANQANLLCEVSESFKSYGVGGHRHYPEIKQELALLA
;
A
#
# COMPACT_ATOMS: atom_id res chain seq x y z
N MET A 1 -5.04 -16.97 11.11
CA MET A 1 -6.22 -16.09 11.07
C MET A 1 -7.01 -16.26 12.36
N PRO A 2 -7.78 -15.25 12.80
CA PRO A 2 -8.84 -15.42 13.80
C PRO A 2 -9.85 -16.51 13.39
N ASP A 3 -10.74 -16.87 14.31
CA ASP A 3 -11.83 -17.80 14.02
C ASP A 3 -12.72 -17.27 12.88
N ALA A 4 -12.95 -18.11 11.86
CA ALA A 4 -13.75 -17.76 10.69
C ALA A 4 -15.19 -17.41 11.05
N ALA A 5 -15.77 -18.05 12.07
CA ALA A 5 -17.15 -17.76 12.49
C ALA A 5 -17.32 -16.31 12.95
N ILE A 6 -16.32 -15.76 13.64
CA ILE A 6 -16.32 -14.36 14.09
C ILE A 6 -16.12 -13.40 12.90
N LEU A 7 -15.25 -13.77 11.97
CA LEU A 7 -14.96 -12.94 10.79
C LEU A 7 -16.17 -12.84 9.86
N ASP A 8 -16.96 -13.92 9.75
CA ASP A 8 -18.15 -13.96 8.91
C ASP A 8 -19.30 -13.07 9.41
N GLU A 9 -19.28 -12.66 10.69
CA GLU A 9 -20.26 -11.73 11.27
C GLU A 9 -19.87 -10.25 11.07
N CYS A 10 -18.70 -9.97 10.49
CA CYS A 10 -18.21 -8.60 10.31
C CYS A 10 -18.81 -7.94 9.06
N ASP A 11 -19.13 -6.64 9.14
CA ASP A 11 -19.47 -5.84 7.96
C ASP A 11 -18.22 -5.43 7.14
N VAL A 12 -17.09 -5.33 7.83
CA VAL A 12 -15.80 -4.92 7.25
C VAL A 12 -14.62 -5.63 7.94
N ILE A 13 -13.63 -6.03 7.14
CA ILE A 13 -12.40 -6.68 7.60
C ILE A 13 -11.19 -5.87 7.14
N PHE A 14 -10.26 -5.66 8.08
CA PHE A 14 -8.97 -5.03 7.81
C PHE A 14 -7.87 -6.10 7.80
N PHE A 15 -7.15 -6.22 6.69
CA PHE A 15 -5.97 -7.07 6.60
C PHE A 15 -4.73 -6.25 6.98
N ALA A 16 -4.25 -6.42 8.21
CA ALA A 16 -2.97 -5.89 8.69
C ALA A 16 -1.92 -7.00 8.76
N THR A 17 -1.77 -7.74 7.66
CA THR A 17 -1.01 -8.98 7.56
C THR A 17 0.22 -8.82 6.67
N PRO A 18 1.20 -9.75 6.72
CA PRO A 18 2.26 -9.82 5.71
C PRO A 18 1.68 -9.95 4.29
N HIS A 19 2.49 -9.56 3.29
CA HIS A 19 2.10 -9.67 1.89
C HIS A 19 1.79 -11.11 1.48
N GLY A 20 0.78 -11.29 0.63
CA GLY A 20 0.24 -12.56 0.17
C GLY A 20 -0.97 -13.06 0.98
N VAL A 21 -1.12 -12.62 2.22
CA VAL A 21 -2.20 -13.11 3.09
C VAL A 21 -3.56 -12.54 2.71
N ALA A 22 -3.61 -11.27 2.28
CA ALA A 22 -4.87 -10.67 1.80
C ALA A 22 -5.21 -11.22 0.41
N MET A 23 -4.21 -11.44 -0.43
CA MET A 23 -4.35 -12.12 -1.72
C MET A 23 -5.00 -13.50 -1.59
N GLU A 24 -4.64 -14.30 -0.60
CA GLU A 24 -5.25 -15.62 -0.39
C GLU A 24 -6.67 -15.54 0.23
N GLY A 25 -6.92 -14.56 1.09
CA GLY A 25 -8.11 -14.55 1.96
C GLY A 25 -9.24 -13.59 1.56
N ALA A 26 -8.95 -12.47 0.89
CA ALA A 26 -9.90 -11.38 0.71
C ALA A 26 -11.15 -11.80 -0.09
N GLY A 27 -10.97 -12.62 -1.14
CA GLY A 27 -12.06 -13.03 -2.03
C GLY A 27 -13.21 -13.73 -1.29
N ALA A 28 -12.89 -14.64 -0.37
CA ALA A 28 -13.89 -15.39 0.38
C ALA A 28 -14.80 -14.51 1.26
N PHE A 29 -14.29 -13.35 1.71
CA PHE A 29 -15.09 -12.39 2.48
C PHE A 29 -15.91 -11.49 1.56
N ILE A 30 -15.33 -11.04 0.44
CA ILE A 30 -16.03 -10.23 -0.57
C ILE A 30 -17.23 -10.99 -1.15
N GLU A 31 -17.10 -12.30 -1.41
CA GLU A 31 -18.19 -13.16 -1.87
C GLU A 31 -19.38 -13.22 -0.89
N LYS A 32 -19.13 -13.02 0.40
CA LYS A 32 -20.16 -12.95 1.46
C LYS A 32 -20.74 -11.54 1.63
N GLY A 33 -20.32 -10.57 0.82
CA GLY A 33 -20.74 -9.17 0.92
C GLY A 33 -19.99 -8.35 1.97
N ILE A 34 -18.94 -8.91 2.57
CA ILE A 34 -18.12 -8.23 3.57
C ILE A 34 -17.12 -7.33 2.86
N LYS A 35 -17.00 -6.07 3.30
CA LYS A 35 -16.02 -5.15 2.74
C LYS A 35 -14.62 -5.47 3.25
N VAL A 36 -13.61 -5.35 2.38
CA VAL A 36 -12.22 -5.62 2.72
C VAL A 36 -11.38 -4.36 2.54
N ILE A 37 -10.54 -4.08 3.54
CA ILE A 37 -9.52 -3.03 3.49
C ILE A 37 -8.16 -3.69 3.74
N ASP A 38 -7.32 -3.76 2.71
CA ASP A 38 -5.97 -4.32 2.80
C ASP A 38 -4.95 -3.22 3.15
N LEU A 39 -4.33 -3.31 4.32
CA LEU A 39 -3.20 -2.45 4.73
C LEU A 39 -1.86 -2.98 4.22
N GLY A 40 -1.84 -4.20 3.70
CA GLY A 40 -0.75 -4.78 2.95
C GLY A 40 -0.60 -4.15 1.57
N ALA A 41 0.22 -4.77 0.74
CA ALA A 41 0.52 -4.28 -0.60
C ALA A 41 -0.11 -5.12 -1.71
N ASP A 42 -0.88 -6.15 -1.34
CA ASP A 42 -1.30 -7.22 -2.24
C ASP A 42 -2.07 -6.65 -3.43
N PHE A 43 -2.92 -5.65 -3.19
CA PHE A 43 -3.78 -5.06 -4.20
C PHE A 43 -3.41 -3.62 -4.61
N ARG A 44 -2.21 -3.13 -4.27
CA ARG A 44 -1.82 -1.73 -4.55
C ARG A 44 -1.32 -1.48 -5.96
N LEU A 45 -0.70 -2.48 -6.58
CA LEU A 45 -0.12 -2.37 -7.91
C LEU A 45 -1.07 -2.96 -8.94
N ASN A 46 -1.33 -2.23 -10.02
CA ASN A 46 -2.25 -2.67 -11.08
C ASN A 46 -1.60 -3.72 -11.99
N ASP A 47 -0.27 -3.71 -12.09
CA ASP A 47 0.50 -4.67 -12.88
C ASP A 47 1.02 -5.83 -12.03
N LYS A 48 0.57 -7.05 -12.36
CA LYS A 48 1.02 -8.29 -11.71
C LYS A 48 2.50 -8.57 -11.89
N ALA A 49 3.06 -8.25 -13.05
CA ALA A 49 4.46 -8.48 -13.32
C ALA A 49 5.33 -7.56 -12.44
N GLU A 50 4.91 -6.30 -12.28
CA GLU A 50 5.56 -5.38 -11.36
C GLU A 50 5.38 -5.84 -9.89
N TYR A 51 4.20 -6.30 -9.50
CA TYR A 51 4.00 -6.91 -8.18
C TYR A 51 4.95 -8.09 -7.93
N GLN A 52 5.00 -9.05 -8.86
CA GLN A 52 5.87 -10.22 -8.74
C GLN A 52 7.35 -9.83 -8.65
N GLN A 53 7.78 -8.83 -9.42
CA GLN A 53 9.15 -8.33 -9.39
C GLN A 53 9.52 -7.74 -8.01
N TRP A 54 8.61 -6.99 -7.38
CA TRP A 54 8.91 -6.26 -6.14
C TRP A 54 8.62 -7.04 -4.85
N TYR A 55 7.70 -7.99 -4.91
CA TYR A 55 7.25 -8.79 -3.77
C TYR A 55 7.69 -10.25 -3.83
N GLU A 56 8.36 -10.66 -4.92
CA GLU A 56 8.88 -12.03 -5.14
C GLU A 56 7.78 -13.10 -5.00
N LEU A 57 6.54 -12.71 -5.32
CA LEU A 57 5.33 -13.52 -5.16
C LEU A 57 4.43 -13.31 -6.37
N GLU A 58 4.01 -14.40 -7.01
CA GLU A 58 3.06 -14.34 -8.12
C GLU A 58 1.68 -13.88 -7.61
N HIS A 59 1.09 -12.89 -8.26
CA HIS A 59 -0.24 -12.42 -7.91
C HIS A 59 -1.31 -13.31 -8.56
N THR A 60 -2.12 -14.00 -7.75
CA THR A 60 -3.07 -15.02 -8.24
C THR A 60 -4.51 -14.52 -8.37
N GLN A 61 -4.81 -13.29 -7.92
CA GLN A 61 -6.16 -12.76 -7.85
C GLN A 61 -6.45 -11.70 -8.93
N ASP A 62 -6.60 -12.14 -10.18
CA ASP A 62 -6.82 -11.30 -11.36
C ASP A 62 -8.02 -10.34 -11.21
N ASP A 63 -9.17 -10.91 -10.84
CA ASP A 63 -10.43 -10.17 -10.74
C ASP A 63 -10.43 -9.22 -9.54
N LEU A 64 -9.81 -9.62 -8.42
CA LEU A 64 -9.69 -8.74 -7.25
C LEU A 64 -8.70 -7.60 -7.51
N LEU A 65 -7.57 -7.87 -8.17
CA LEU A 65 -6.59 -6.83 -8.49
C LEU A 65 -7.20 -5.75 -9.39
N SER A 66 -8.01 -6.15 -10.37
CA SER A 66 -8.65 -5.22 -11.29
C SER A 66 -9.84 -4.45 -10.68
N SER A 67 -10.45 -4.99 -9.61
CA SER A 67 -11.59 -4.34 -8.93
C SER A 67 -11.20 -3.59 -7.65
N ALA A 68 -9.98 -3.79 -7.14
CA ALA A 68 -9.47 -3.08 -5.97
C ALA A 68 -9.35 -1.58 -6.23
N ILE A 69 -9.83 -0.78 -5.29
CA ILE A 69 -9.71 0.68 -5.37
C ILE A 69 -8.55 1.15 -4.49
N TYR A 70 -7.63 1.90 -5.08
CA TYR A 70 -6.52 2.51 -4.34
C TYR A 70 -7.04 3.56 -3.34
N GLY A 71 -6.78 3.33 -2.05
CA GLY A 71 -7.47 3.95 -0.93
C GLY A 71 -7.04 5.37 -0.56
N LEU A 72 -6.50 6.18 -1.48
CA LEU A 72 -6.15 7.58 -1.20
C LEU A 72 -7.36 8.49 -1.41
N CYS A 73 -8.01 8.89 -0.31
CA CYS A 73 -9.30 9.58 -0.31
C CYS A 73 -9.29 10.92 -1.07
N GLU A 74 -8.19 11.68 -1.03
CA GLU A 74 -8.05 12.96 -1.73
C GLU A 74 -8.08 12.81 -3.25
N ILE A 75 -7.83 11.60 -3.77
CA ILE A 75 -7.82 11.28 -5.20
C ILE A 75 -9.07 10.46 -5.56
N ASN A 76 -9.35 9.39 -4.81
CA ASN A 76 -10.29 8.33 -5.23
C ASN A 76 -11.61 8.31 -4.44
N ARG A 77 -11.99 9.40 -3.75
CA ARG A 77 -13.18 9.45 -2.87
C ARG A 77 -14.44 8.84 -3.46
N GLU A 78 -14.79 9.18 -4.69
CA GLU A 78 -16.03 8.69 -5.32
C GLU A 78 -15.99 7.19 -5.62
N GLN A 79 -14.83 6.66 -6.01
CA GLN A 79 -14.64 5.23 -6.24
C GLN A 79 -14.69 4.46 -4.92
N ILE A 80 -14.02 4.98 -3.88
CA ILE A 80 -13.96 4.36 -2.54
C ILE A 80 -15.36 4.18 -1.91
N LYS A 81 -16.30 5.12 -2.14
CA LYS A 81 -17.68 5.02 -1.60
C LYS A 81 -18.37 3.70 -1.97
N ASN A 82 -18.11 3.21 -3.18
CA ASN A 82 -18.75 2.01 -3.73
C ASN A 82 -17.82 0.78 -3.72
N ALA A 83 -16.59 0.92 -3.21
CA ALA A 83 -15.62 -0.16 -3.20
C ALA A 83 -16.01 -1.28 -2.22
N THR A 84 -15.81 -2.51 -2.67
CA THR A 84 -15.86 -3.74 -1.85
C THR A 84 -14.46 -4.12 -1.37
N LEU A 85 -13.43 -3.80 -2.14
CA LEU A 85 -12.02 -3.98 -1.80
C LEU A 85 -11.27 -2.65 -1.92
N VAL A 86 -10.67 -2.20 -0.83
CA VAL A 86 -9.80 -1.02 -0.79
C VAL A 86 -8.37 -1.45 -0.53
N ALA A 87 -7.47 -1.12 -1.46
CA ALA A 87 -6.03 -1.25 -1.28
C ALA A 87 -5.52 0.00 -0.56
N ASN A 88 -5.33 -0.08 0.76
CA ASN A 88 -4.90 1.07 1.54
C ASN A 88 -3.45 1.42 1.20
N PRO A 89 -3.16 2.69 0.82
CA PRO A 89 -1.83 3.13 0.39
C PRO A 89 -0.69 2.85 1.38
N GLY A 90 0.53 2.75 0.85
CA GLY A 90 1.74 2.81 1.65
C GLY A 90 1.95 4.20 2.28
N CYS A 91 2.69 4.25 3.38
CA CYS A 91 2.91 5.50 4.12
C CYS A 91 3.70 6.57 3.31
N TYR A 92 4.78 6.18 2.62
CA TYR A 92 5.50 7.11 1.73
C TYR A 92 4.71 7.47 0.46
N PRO A 93 4.08 6.52 -0.27
CA PRO A 93 3.20 6.82 -1.38
C PRO A 93 2.15 7.87 -1.04
N THR A 94 1.51 7.74 0.13
CA THR A 94 0.53 8.71 0.64
C THR A 94 1.11 10.12 0.70
N VAL A 95 2.23 10.31 1.41
CA VAL A 95 2.80 11.65 1.62
C VAL A 95 3.29 12.25 0.31
N ILE A 96 3.94 11.46 -0.54
CA ILE A 96 4.48 11.93 -1.82
C ILE A 96 3.36 12.35 -2.77
N GLN A 97 2.32 11.52 -2.93
CA GLN A 97 1.17 11.86 -3.77
C GLN A 97 0.46 13.13 -3.27
N LEU A 98 0.18 13.23 -1.97
CA LEU A 98 -0.48 14.41 -1.41
C LEU A 98 0.35 15.69 -1.57
N ALA A 99 1.67 15.60 -1.40
CA ALA A 99 2.57 16.74 -1.56
C ALA A 99 2.66 17.22 -3.02
N LEU A 100 2.70 16.26 -3.97
CA LEU A 100 2.90 16.56 -5.39
C LEU A 100 1.61 16.87 -6.14
N LYS A 101 0.47 16.31 -5.71
CA LYS A 101 -0.82 16.47 -6.41
C LYS A 101 -1.11 17.93 -6.80
N PRO A 102 -1.11 18.94 -5.90
CA PRO A 102 -1.40 20.31 -6.31
C PRO A 102 -0.38 20.88 -7.31
N LEU A 103 0.89 20.44 -7.26
CA LEU A 103 1.92 20.86 -8.19
C LEU A 103 1.72 20.24 -9.58
N ILE A 104 1.32 18.97 -9.62
CA ILE A 104 1.01 18.23 -10.85
C ILE A 104 -0.26 18.79 -11.50
N ASP A 105 -1.37 18.90 -10.75
CA ASP A 105 -2.66 19.43 -11.24
C ASP A 105 -2.50 20.82 -11.89
N ASN A 106 -1.62 21.66 -11.34
CA ASN A 106 -1.37 23.02 -11.82
C ASN A 106 -0.16 23.13 -12.76
N LYS A 107 0.47 22.01 -13.14
CA LYS A 107 1.61 21.95 -14.07
C LYS A 107 2.79 22.84 -13.66
N LEU A 108 3.13 22.83 -12.37
CA LEU A 108 4.12 23.71 -11.75
C LEU A 108 5.53 23.10 -11.63
N ILE A 109 5.69 21.83 -11.99
CA ILE A 109 6.96 21.09 -11.87
C ILE A 109 7.24 20.27 -13.13
N ASP A 110 8.51 19.97 -13.37
CA ASP A 110 8.92 18.99 -14.37
C ASP A 110 8.76 17.57 -13.80
N LEU A 111 8.02 16.73 -14.53
CA LEU A 111 7.74 15.35 -14.14
C LEU A 111 8.82 14.37 -14.61
N SER A 112 9.79 14.82 -15.41
CA SER A 112 10.86 13.97 -15.93
C SER A 112 11.79 13.42 -14.85
N SER A 113 11.94 14.14 -13.73
CA SER A 113 12.79 13.76 -12.61
C SER A 113 12.26 14.32 -11.29
N ILE A 114 11.76 13.42 -10.45
CA ILE A 114 11.26 13.74 -9.10
C ILE A 114 12.10 12.97 -8.10
N ILE A 115 12.69 13.69 -7.14
CA ILE A 115 13.49 13.11 -6.06
C ILE A 115 12.73 13.28 -4.74
N ALA A 116 12.36 12.16 -4.11
CA ALA A 116 11.68 12.14 -2.83
C ALA A 116 12.61 11.60 -1.72
N ASP A 117 13.30 12.51 -1.01
CA ASP A 117 14.11 12.17 0.16
C ASP A 117 13.24 12.16 1.43
N CYS A 118 12.77 10.97 1.79
CA CYS A 118 11.78 10.75 2.84
C CYS A 118 12.43 10.40 4.20
N LYS A 119 11.83 10.90 5.28
CA LYS A 119 12.25 10.65 6.66
C LYS A 119 11.10 10.01 7.42
N SER A 120 11.37 8.98 8.22
CA SER A 120 10.34 8.29 9.01
C SER A 120 10.89 7.82 10.35
N GLY A 121 10.00 7.63 11.32
CA GLY A 121 10.31 6.99 12.58
C GLY A 121 10.42 5.47 12.43
N VAL A 122 11.07 4.81 13.41
CA VAL A 122 11.29 3.35 13.40
C VAL A 122 10.00 2.53 13.37
N SER A 123 8.87 3.11 13.78
CA SER A 123 7.56 2.43 13.78
C SER A 123 7.13 1.94 12.39
N GLY A 124 7.62 2.57 11.31
CA GLY A 124 7.38 2.12 9.94
C GLY A 124 7.93 0.72 9.63
N ALA A 125 8.90 0.23 10.43
CA ALA A 125 9.43 -1.12 10.30
C ALA A 125 8.54 -2.19 10.97
N GLY A 126 7.47 -1.80 11.65
CA GLY A 126 6.56 -2.68 12.37
C GLY A 126 7.13 -3.17 13.72
N ARG A 127 6.42 -4.14 14.33
CA ARG A 127 6.75 -4.69 15.66
C ARG A 127 7.68 -5.92 15.60
N GLY A 128 8.19 -6.27 14.42
CA GLY A 128 9.09 -7.41 14.26
C GLY A 128 10.41 -7.18 14.99
N ALA A 129 10.91 -8.20 15.69
CA ALA A 129 12.21 -8.13 16.34
C ALA A 129 13.32 -8.13 15.26
N ASN A 130 14.10 -7.05 15.23
CA ASN A 130 15.24 -6.90 14.33
C ASN A 130 16.32 -6.14 15.11
N GLN A 131 17.55 -6.68 15.11
CA GLN A 131 18.68 -6.07 15.80
C GLN A 131 18.86 -4.60 15.39
N ALA A 132 18.77 -4.29 14.10
CA ALA A 132 18.92 -2.93 13.58
C ALA A 132 17.83 -1.96 14.06
N ASN A 133 16.74 -2.45 14.66
CA ASN A 133 15.61 -1.65 15.15
C ASN A 133 15.53 -1.62 16.68
N LEU A 134 16.49 -2.23 17.40
CA LEU A 134 16.55 -2.16 18.85
C LEU A 134 16.77 -0.70 19.30
N LEU A 135 16.20 -0.32 20.44
CA LEU A 135 16.26 1.06 20.96
C LEU A 135 17.71 1.58 20.99
N CYS A 136 18.66 0.79 21.48
CA CYS A 136 20.07 1.19 21.57
C CYS A 136 20.75 1.35 20.19
N GLU A 137 20.21 0.76 19.13
CA GLU A 137 20.74 0.88 17.76
C GLU A 137 20.11 2.05 16.98
N VAL A 138 18.91 2.48 17.37
CA VAL A 138 18.16 3.54 16.68
C VAL A 138 18.13 4.88 17.42
N SER A 139 18.28 4.87 18.75
CA SER A 139 18.30 6.10 19.55
C SER A 139 19.50 6.96 19.17
N GLU A 140 19.30 8.27 19.08
CA GLU A 140 20.34 9.24 18.70
C GLU A 140 21.02 8.94 17.35
N SER A 141 20.33 8.23 16.46
CA SER A 141 20.84 7.81 15.16
C SER A 141 19.93 8.27 14.02
N PHE A 142 20.55 8.54 12.86
CA PHE A 142 19.87 8.80 11.60
C PHE A 142 20.60 8.05 10.49
N LYS A 143 19.89 7.14 9.81
CA LYS A 143 20.47 6.25 8.80
C LYS A 143 19.62 6.19 7.54
N SER A 144 20.30 6.10 6.40
CA SER A 144 19.64 5.82 5.13
C SER A 144 19.23 4.34 5.06
N TYR A 145 18.11 4.08 4.38
CA TYR A 145 17.65 2.72 4.10
C TYR A 145 16.85 2.70 2.79
N GLY A 146 16.80 1.55 2.13
CA GLY A 146 16.06 1.39 0.88
C GLY A 146 16.59 2.22 -0.30
N VAL A 147 17.85 2.70 -0.23
CA VAL A 147 18.42 3.63 -1.22
C VAL A 147 18.49 3.03 -2.63
N GLY A 148 18.89 1.76 -2.75
CA GLY A 148 18.99 1.08 -4.04
C GLY A 148 17.69 0.49 -4.57
N GLY A 149 16.60 0.61 -3.82
CA GLY A 149 15.31 0.00 -4.14
C GLY A 149 14.40 -0.06 -2.90
N HIS A 150 13.31 0.69 -2.92
CA HIS A 150 12.30 0.70 -1.87
C HIS A 150 10.98 0.17 -2.45
N ARG A 151 10.30 -0.76 -1.76
CA ARG A 151 9.07 -1.42 -2.27
C ARG A 151 7.89 -0.47 -2.55
N HIS A 152 7.93 0.74 -2.01
CA HIS A 152 6.97 1.81 -2.34
C HIS A 152 7.25 2.52 -3.66
N TYR A 153 8.44 2.36 -4.26
CA TYR A 153 8.78 3.00 -5.54
C TYR A 153 7.79 2.69 -6.68
N PRO A 154 7.44 1.41 -6.98
CA PRO A 154 6.50 1.11 -8.06
C PRO A 154 5.13 1.76 -7.81
N GLU A 155 4.66 1.73 -6.57
CA GLU A 155 3.40 2.35 -6.14
C GLU A 155 3.43 3.87 -6.36
N ILE A 156 4.50 4.55 -5.92
CA ILE A 156 4.67 6.00 -6.15
C ILE A 156 4.68 6.30 -7.65
N LYS A 157 5.44 5.53 -8.44
CA LYS A 157 5.58 5.74 -9.88
C LYS A 157 4.24 5.56 -10.60
N GLN A 158 3.51 4.49 -10.29
CA GLN A 158 2.19 4.20 -10.85
C GLN A 158 1.22 5.36 -10.56
N GLU A 159 1.05 5.73 -9.30
CA GLU A 159 0.03 6.71 -8.93
C GLU A 159 0.36 8.13 -9.40
N LEU A 160 1.64 8.53 -9.40
CA LEU A 160 2.04 9.81 -9.98
C LEU A 160 1.83 9.84 -11.50
N ALA A 161 1.99 8.71 -12.20
CA ALA A 161 1.69 8.62 -13.64
C ALA A 161 0.19 8.70 -13.92
N LEU A 162 -0.67 8.17 -13.03
CA LEU A 162 -2.13 8.29 -13.15
C LEU A 162 -2.65 9.71 -12.86
N LEU A 163 -1.91 10.49 -12.07
CA LEU A 163 -2.23 11.90 -11.76
C LEU A 163 -1.81 12.88 -12.86
N ALA A 164 -0.85 12.51 -13.71
CA ALA A 164 -0.18 13.40 -14.68
C ALA A 164 -0.98 13.69 -15.96
#